data_AF-A0A4U0UWW6-F1
#
_entry.id   AF-A0A4U0UWW6-F1
#
_cell.length_a   1.000
_cell.length_b   1.000
_cell.length_c   1.000
_cell.angle_alpha   90.00
_cell.angle_beta   90.00
_cell.angle_gamma   90.00
#
_symmetry.space_group_name_H-M   'P 1'
#
loop_
_entity.id
_entity.type
_entity.pdbx_description
1 polymer ?
#
loop_
_entity_poly.entity_id
_entity_poly.type
_entity_poly.pdbx_seq_one_letter_code
_entity_poly.pdbx_strand_id
1 'polypeptide(L)'
;PSEHDYTFHTYGVYLAYYLTSKEFPEATSLDYAFIGSLNFSVAMAIAPPATILTRKFGKRPVMITGVFAQAGGFVAASFAKRIWQLYLSQGALIGLGIGLMFIPSTAVLSQWFEKKRSLAQGIASAGSGIGGLIFGFATQPMITNISLGWALRITGIVVFVTNMVAVLLIRDRNAIVRPPQLGFAIYLLRRYDVLLLLSWGFIVMLGYMTLLYSLSDFALSIGLSRSQASSLTAFLNLGTLIGRPVIGLASDRFGRIDLAAWLTLACGLSIFCIWIPSVTYGPLVFFSLVSGAILGTFWMTIAPLSAEV
;
A
#
# COMPACT_ATOMS: atom_id res chain seq x y z
N PRO A 1 -1.54 -5.65 -9.20
CA PRO A 1 -1.00 -5.56 -7.83
C PRO A 1 -0.52 -4.16 -7.41
N SER A 2 0.10 -3.38 -8.31
CA SER A 2 0.71 -2.06 -8.02
C SER A 2 -0.29 -0.95 -7.72
N GLU A 3 -1.56 -1.16 -8.06
CA GLU A 3 -2.54 -0.08 -8.10
C GLU A 3 -3.15 0.27 -6.73
N HIS A 4 -2.93 -0.56 -5.71
CA HIS A 4 -3.61 -0.38 -4.42
C HIS A 4 -2.84 0.54 -3.47
N ASP A 5 -1.50 0.49 -3.52
CA ASP A 5 -0.64 1.24 -2.61
C ASP A 5 -0.70 2.77 -2.85
N TYR A 6 -0.88 3.22 -4.10
CA TYR A 6 -1.03 4.66 -4.36
C TYR A 6 -2.32 5.23 -3.80
N THR A 7 -3.36 4.41 -3.58
CA THR A 7 -4.62 4.90 -3.00
C THR A 7 -4.36 5.46 -1.59
N PHE A 8 -3.41 4.89 -0.85
CA PHE A 8 -2.98 5.42 0.46
C PHE A 8 -2.20 6.73 0.32
N HIS A 9 -1.33 6.83 -0.69
CA HIS A 9 -0.59 8.06 -0.97
C HIS A 9 -1.54 9.19 -1.41
N THR A 10 -2.53 8.90 -2.24
CA THR A 10 -3.57 9.86 -2.65
C THR A 10 -4.49 10.22 -1.48
N TYR A 11 -4.81 9.27 -0.60
CA TYR A 11 -5.56 9.53 0.62
C TYR A 11 -4.84 10.56 1.51
N GLY A 12 -3.50 10.53 1.57
CA GLY A 12 -2.71 11.55 2.26
C GLY A 12 -2.92 12.98 1.73
N VAL A 13 -3.11 13.14 0.41
CA VAL A 13 -3.40 14.45 -0.20
C VAL A 13 -4.84 14.89 0.09
N TYR A 14 -5.81 13.98 -0.01
CA TYR A 14 -7.19 14.28 0.38
C TYR A 14 -7.30 14.62 1.88
N LEU A 15 -6.58 13.90 2.73
CA LEU A 15 -6.47 14.16 4.17
C LEU A 15 -5.94 15.58 4.44
N ALA A 16 -4.85 15.99 3.79
CA ALA A 16 -4.30 17.33 3.94
C ALA A 16 -5.31 18.42 3.53
N TYR A 17 -6.09 18.18 2.47
CA TYR A 17 -7.17 19.08 2.08
C TYR A 17 -8.30 19.11 3.12
N TYR A 18 -8.77 17.95 3.61
CA TYR A 18 -9.83 17.87 4.63
C TYR A 18 -9.47 18.58 5.93
N LEU A 19 -8.22 18.48 6.37
CA LEU A 19 -7.73 19.19 7.56
C LEU A 19 -7.70 20.71 7.38
N THR A 20 -7.58 21.19 6.14
CA THR A 20 -7.46 22.63 5.83
C THR A 20 -8.80 23.26 5.48
N SER A 21 -9.71 22.53 4.84
CA SER A 21 -10.95 23.07 4.26
C SER A 21 -12.11 23.21 5.24
N LYS A 22 -12.03 22.63 6.45
CA LYS A 22 -13.11 22.60 7.46
C LYS A 22 -14.48 22.20 6.88
N GLU A 23 -14.52 21.43 5.80
CA GLU A 23 -15.78 21.02 5.15
C GLU A 23 -16.66 20.14 6.03
N PHE A 24 -16.09 19.51 7.06
CA PHE A 24 -16.81 18.75 8.07
C PHE A 24 -16.58 19.38 9.46
N PRO A 25 -17.48 20.28 9.91
CA PRO A 25 -17.33 20.99 11.19
C PRO A 25 -17.30 20.07 12.41
N GLU A 26 -17.88 18.86 12.27
CA GLU A 26 -17.96 17.83 13.30
C GLU A 26 -16.70 16.94 13.37
N ALA A 27 -15.75 17.09 12.44
CA ALA A 27 -14.63 16.16 12.27
C ALA A 27 -13.37 16.58 13.02
N THR A 28 -12.75 15.65 13.74
CA THR A 28 -11.43 15.82 14.36
C THR A 28 -10.34 15.29 13.43
N SER A 29 -9.11 15.78 13.55
CA SER A 29 -7.93 15.23 12.86
C SER A 29 -7.76 13.72 13.08
N LEU A 30 -8.10 13.24 14.29
CA LEU A 30 -8.12 11.83 14.63
C LEU A 30 -9.11 11.02 13.79
N ASP A 31 -10.29 11.57 13.47
CA ASP A 31 -11.29 10.83 12.70
C ASP A 31 -10.81 10.50 11.30
N TYR A 32 -10.10 11.44 10.66
CA TYR A 32 -9.51 11.17 9.36
C TYR A 32 -8.37 10.15 9.43
N ALA A 33 -7.52 10.21 10.47
CA ALA A 33 -6.53 9.15 10.70
C ALA A 33 -7.20 7.77 10.89
N PHE A 34 -8.35 7.72 11.57
CA PHE A 34 -9.13 6.50 11.71
C PHE A 34 -9.71 6.00 10.38
N ILE A 35 -10.16 6.86 9.48
CA ILE A 35 -10.67 6.44 8.15
C ILE A 35 -9.56 5.75 7.35
N GLY A 36 -8.36 6.33 7.29
CA GLY A 36 -7.21 5.71 6.63
C GLY A 36 -6.80 4.38 7.26
N SER A 37 -6.80 4.32 8.59
CA SER A 37 -6.50 3.09 9.36
C SER A 37 -7.56 2.01 9.16
N LEU A 38 -8.85 2.40 9.08
CA LEU A 38 -9.97 1.51 8.81
C LEU A 38 -9.83 0.91 7.41
N ASN A 39 -9.46 1.72 6.41
CA ASN A 39 -9.23 1.24 5.04
C ASN A 39 -8.19 0.12 5.02
N PHE A 40 -7.02 0.36 5.64
CA PHE A 40 -5.95 -0.62 5.70
C PHE A 40 -6.36 -1.87 6.48
N SER A 41 -7.02 -1.69 7.63
CA SER A 41 -7.48 -2.77 8.49
C SER A 41 -8.49 -3.67 7.78
N VAL A 42 -9.44 -3.09 7.05
CA VAL A 42 -10.45 -3.82 6.28
C VAL A 42 -9.81 -4.54 5.09
N ALA A 43 -8.86 -3.90 4.40
CA ALA A 43 -8.12 -4.52 3.30
C ALA A 43 -7.32 -5.76 3.74
N MET A 44 -6.79 -5.76 4.96
CA MET A 44 -6.11 -6.92 5.56
C MET A 44 -7.10 -7.94 6.12
N ALA A 45 -8.17 -7.50 6.81
CA ALA A 45 -9.15 -8.38 7.45
C ALA A 45 -10.00 -9.17 6.44
N ILE A 46 -10.22 -8.62 5.23
CA ILE A 46 -10.92 -9.33 4.15
C ILE A 46 -10.06 -10.45 3.55
N ALA A 47 -8.80 -10.63 4.00
CA ALA A 47 -7.90 -11.55 3.33
C ALA A 47 -8.29 -13.04 3.37
N PRO A 48 -8.67 -13.59 4.53
CA PRO A 48 -9.18 -14.96 4.60
C PRO A 48 -10.48 -15.15 3.80
N PRO A 49 -11.52 -14.28 3.93
CA PRO A 49 -12.72 -14.38 3.10
C PRO A 49 -12.45 -14.27 1.60
N ALA A 50 -11.59 -13.34 1.17
CA ALA A 50 -11.22 -13.15 -0.23
C ALA A 50 -10.57 -14.40 -0.83
N THR A 51 -9.74 -15.09 -0.04
CA THR A 51 -9.13 -16.37 -0.42
C THR A 51 -10.18 -17.47 -0.63
N ILE A 52 -11.17 -17.57 0.27
CA ILE A 52 -12.27 -18.53 0.15
C ILE A 52 -13.16 -18.22 -1.06
N LEU A 53 -13.52 -16.94 -1.25
CA LEU A 53 -14.32 -16.48 -2.38
C LEU A 53 -13.61 -16.76 -3.71
N THR A 54 -12.30 -16.50 -3.77
CA THR A 54 -11.47 -16.77 -4.95
C THR A 54 -11.45 -18.25 -5.29
N ARG A 55 -11.42 -19.13 -4.27
CA ARG A 55 -11.50 -20.58 -4.45
C ARG A 55 -12.87 -21.04 -4.95
N LYS A 56 -13.97 -20.45 -4.43
CA LYS A 56 -15.33 -20.89 -4.73
C LYS A 56 -15.87 -20.36 -6.07
N PHE A 57 -15.64 -19.08 -6.34
CA PHE A 57 -16.19 -18.37 -7.52
C PHE A 57 -15.15 -18.13 -8.62
N GLY A 58 -13.88 -18.48 -8.37
CA GLY A 58 -12.78 -18.13 -9.24
C GLY A 58 -12.30 -16.69 -9.02
N LYS A 59 -11.09 -16.41 -9.48
CA LYS A 59 -10.43 -15.12 -9.23
C LYS A 59 -11.04 -13.93 -9.98
N ARG A 60 -11.52 -14.12 -11.21
CA ARG A 60 -12.01 -13.01 -12.05
C ARG A 60 -13.26 -12.35 -11.46
N PRO A 61 -14.32 -13.09 -11.08
CA PRO A 61 -15.50 -12.48 -10.47
C PRO A 61 -15.18 -11.72 -9.18
N VAL A 62 -14.30 -12.29 -8.34
CA VAL A 62 -13.88 -11.66 -7.06
C VAL A 62 -13.08 -10.38 -7.28
N MET A 63 -12.19 -10.36 -8.27
CA MET A 63 -11.49 -9.12 -8.61
C MET A 63 -12.44 -8.07 -9.18
N ILE A 64 -13.37 -8.45 -10.06
CA ILE A 64 -14.36 -7.52 -10.63
C ILE A 64 -15.22 -6.90 -9.53
N THR A 65 -15.73 -7.69 -8.57
CA THR A 65 -16.48 -7.14 -7.44
C THR A 65 -15.63 -6.18 -6.60
N GLY A 66 -14.34 -6.47 -6.43
CA GLY A 66 -13.38 -5.56 -5.81
C GLY A 66 -13.22 -4.22 -6.56
N VAL A 67 -13.12 -4.25 -7.89
CA VAL A 67 -13.04 -3.04 -8.73
C VAL A 67 -14.29 -2.16 -8.55
N PHE A 68 -15.48 -2.78 -8.61
CA PHE A 68 -16.75 -2.06 -8.43
C PHE A 68 -16.89 -1.51 -7.00
N ALA A 69 -16.48 -2.26 -5.98
CA ALA A 69 -16.50 -1.79 -4.60
C ALA A 69 -15.56 -0.57 -4.43
N GLN A 70 -14.33 -0.64 -4.96
CA GLN A 70 -13.37 0.46 -4.85
C GLN A 70 -13.86 1.72 -5.58
N ALA A 71 -14.30 1.59 -6.83
CA ALA A 71 -14.82 2.71 -7.62
C ALA A 71 -16.10 3.29 -7.01
N GLY A 72 -17.01 2.43 -6.56
CA GLY A 72 -18.22 2.81 -5.85
C GLY A 72 -17.91 3.56 -4.55
N GLY A 73 -16.84 3.17 -3.83
CA GLY A 73 -16.35 3.89 -2.65
C GLY A 73 -15.91 5.31 -2.96
N PHE A 74 -15.13 5.52 -4.03
CA PHE A 74 -14.73 6.88 -4.44
C PHE A 74 -15.92 7.74 -4.88
N VAL A 75 -16.86 7.16 -5.63
CA VAL A 75 -18.07 7.87 -6.06
C VAL A 75 -18.97 8.20 -4.86
N ALA A 76 -19.16 7.27 -3.93
CA ALA A 76 -19.93 7.49 -2.70
C ALA A 76 -19.28 8.57 -1.82
N ALA A 77 -17.95 8.58 -1.72
CA ALA A 77 -17.20 9.61 -1.00
C ALA A 77 -17.40 11.01 -1.61
N SER A 78 -17.60 11.13 -2.92
CA SER A 78 -17.90 12.40 -3.58
C SER A 78 -19.24 13.02 -3.15
N PHE A 79 -20.18 12.23 -2.62
CA PHE A 79 -21.46 12.73 -2.13
C PHE A 79 -21.51 12.84 -0.59
N ALA A 80 -20.38 12.62 0.08
CA ALA A 80 -20.32 12.64 1.53
C ALA A 80 -20.53 14.06 2.08
N LYS A 81 -21.56 14.21 2.92
CA LYS A 81 -21.87 15.44 3.68
C LYS A 81 -21.59 15.29 5.17
N ARG A 82 -21.39 14.06 5.64
CA ARG A 82 -21.11 13.72 7.04
C ARG A 82 -19.92 12.77 7.13
N ILE A 83 -19.19 12.83 8.24
CA ILE A 83 -17.97 12.05 8.42
C ILE A 83 -18.20 10.53 8.40
N TRP A 84 -19.32 10.05 8.97
CA TRP A 84 -19.67 8.62 8.95
C TRP A 84 -19.81 8.06 7.52
N GLN A 85 -20.16 8.91 6.56
CA GLN A 85 -20.23 8.51 5.15
C GLN A 85 -18.83 8.28 4.57
N LEU A 86 -17.81 9.04 5.03
CA LEU A 86 -16.42 8.81 4.67
C LEU A 86 -15.85 7.53 5.33
N TYR A 87 -16.24 7.24 6.58
CA TYR A 87 -15.90 5.97 7.23
C TYR A 87 -16.39 4.76 6.43
N LEU A 88 -17.65 4.79 5.95
CA LEU A 88 -18.20 3.69 5.16
C LEU A 88 -17.65 3.65 3.74
N SER A 89 -17.51 4.80 3.07
CA SER A 89 -17.07 4.85 1.68
C SER A 89 -15.56 4.68 1.56
N GLN A 90 -14.77 5.60 2.10
CA GLN A 90 -13.31 5.59 1.99
C GLN A 90 -12.65 4.56 2.92
N GLY A 91 -13.21 4.35 4.11
CA GLY A 91 -12.70 3.34 5.03
C GLY A 91 -13.10 1.93 4.58
N ALA A 92 -14.37 1.58 4.77
CA ALA A 92 -14.82 0.20 4.56
C ALA A 92 -14.88 -0.21 3.08
N LEU A 93 -15.58 0.55 2.23
CA LEU A 93 -15.88 0.10 0.87
C LEU A 93 -14.64 0.09 -0.04
N ILE A 94 -13.81 1.12 0.02
CA ILE A 94 -12.52 1.15 -0.69
C ILE A 94 -11.58 0.06 -0.13
N GLY A 95 -11.50 -0.10 1.20
CA GLY A 95 -10.67 -1.13 1.84
C GLY A 95 -11.07 -2.55 1.42
N LEU A 96 -12.37 -2.85 1.38
CA LEU A 96 -12.91 -4.12 0.87
C LEU A 96 -12.51 -4.33 -0.59
N GLY A 97 -12.66 -3.30 -1.43
CA GLY A 97 -12.27 -3.35 -2.83
C GLY A 97 -10.79 -3.68 -3.03
N ILE A 98 -9.92 -2.99 -2.28
CA ILE A 98 -8.47 -3.20 -2.30
C ILE A 98 -8.13 -4.64 -1.92
N GLY A 99 -8.65 -5.14 -0.79
CA GLY A 99 -8.31 -6.49 -0.33
C GLY A 99 -8.80 -7.59 -1.28
N LEU A 100 -10.01 -7.46 -1.84
CA LEU A 100 -10.56 -8.40 -2.82
C LEU A 100 -9.77 -8.45 -4.13
N MET A 101 -9.06 -7.38 -4.50
CA MET A 101 -8.20 -7.35 -5.68
C MET A 101 -6.76 -7.79 -5.37
N PHE A 102 -6.19 -7.31 -4.26
CA PHE A 102 -4.78 -7.51 -3.93
C PHE A 102 -4.40 -8.99 -3.79
N ILE A 103 -5.27 -9.77 -3.15
CA ILE A 103 -5.01 -11.19 -2.81
C ILE A 103 -4.98 -12.09 -4.04
N PRO A 104 -6.02 -12.11 -4.90
CA PRO A 104 -5.94 -12.89 -6.13
C PRO A 104 -4.83 -12.38 -7.05
N SER A 105 -4.56 -11.07 -7.08
CA SER A 105 -3.51 -10.50 -7.94
C SER A 105 -2.10 -10.97 -7.54
N THR A 106 -1.79 -10.96 -6.24
CA THR A 106 -0.49 -11.45 -5.72
C THR A 106 -0.33 -12.95 -5.89
N ALA A 107 -1.40 -13.73 -5.66
CA ALA A 107 -1.40 -15.17 -5.84
C ALA A 107 -1.10 -15.56 -7.30
N VAL A 108 -1.76 -14.91 -8.27
CA VAL A 108 -1.56 -15.20 -9.70
C VAL A 108 -0.12 -14.92 -10.13
N LEU A 109 0.47 -13.83 -9.66
CA LEU A 109 1.83 -13.48 -10.05
C LEU A 109 2.85 -14.53 -9.57
N SER A 110 2.66 -15.06 -8.36
CA SER A 110 3.51 -16.13 -7.81
C SER A 110 3.39 -17.47 -8.56
N GLN A 111 2.28 -17.70 -9.28
CA GLN A 111 2.07 -18.90 -10.09
C GLN A 111 2.77 -18.83 -11.46
N TRP A 112 2.94 -17.62 -12.01
CA TRP A 112 3.56 -17.45 -13.34
C TRP A 112 5.09 -17.49 -13.30
N PHE A 113 5.68 -17.11 -12.19
CA PHE A 113 7.13 -17.07 -12.00
C PHE A 113 7.52 -18.06 -10.90
N GLU A 114 8.38 -19.04 -11.19
CA GLU A 114 8.91 -19.94 -10.15
C GLU A 114 10.25 -19.46 -9.61
N LYS A 115 11.19 -19.14 -10.50
CA LYS A 115 12.57 -18.77 -10.15
C LYS A 115 12.78 -17.29 -9.77
N LYS A 116 11.89 -16.40 -10.21
CA LYS A 116 12.00 -14.94 -10.02
C LYS A 116 10.73 -14.33 -9.41
N ARG A 117 10.17 -14.98 -8.38
CA ARG A 117 8.90 -14.59 -7.74
C ARG A 117 8.99 -13.20 -7.11
N SER A 118 10.06 -12.93 -6.37
CA SER A 118 10.21 -11.66 -5.66
C SER A 118 10.45 -10.51 -6.64
N LEU A 119 11.21 -10.72 -7.72
CA LEU A 119 11.35 -9.71 -8.78
C LEU A 119 10.01 -9.37 -9.44
N ALA A 120 9.19 -10.38 -9.76
CA ALA A 120 7.88 -10.15 -10.37
C ALA A 120 6.98 -9.33 -9.43
N GLN A 121 6.89 -9.70 -8.15
CA GLN A 121 6.17 -8.90 -7.14
C GLN A 121 6.75 -7.50 -6.99
N GLY A 122 8.07 -7.35 -7.12
CA GLY A 122 8.76 -6.06 -7.08
C GLY A 122 8.38 -5.13 -8.20
N ILE A 123 8.45 -5.59 -9.45
CA ILE A 123 8.01 -4.82 -10.61
C ILE A 123 6.53 -4.48 -10.49
N ALA A 124 5.72 -5.46 -10.10
CA ALA A 124 4.29 -5.28 -9.93
C ALA A 124 3.91 -4.44 -8.73
N SER A 125 4.82 -4.13 -7.80
CA SER A 125 4.56 -3.25 -6.65
C SER A 125 5.26 -1.90 -6.82
N ALA A 126 6.28 -1.79 -7.67
CA ALA A 126 6.95 -0.54 -8.05
C ALA A 126 5.99 0.46 -8.71
N GLY A 127 4.97 -0.02 -9.43
CA GLY A 127 3.94 0.84 -10.01
C GLY A 127 3.16 1.68 -8.97
N SER A 128 3.20 1.30 -7.69
CA SER A 128 2.62 2.13 -6.62
C SER A 128 3.37 3.44 -6.40
N GLY A 129 4.70 3.44 -6.54
CA GLY A 129 5.52 4.65 -6.44
C GLY A 129 5.18 5.62 -7.58
N ILE A 130 5.02 5.10 -8.80
CA ILE A 130 4.57 5.89 -9.96
C ILE A 130 3.17 6.46 -9.71
N GLY A 131 2.23 5.61 -9.28
CA GLY A 131 0.86 6.05 -8.99
C GLY A 131 0.82 7.12 -7.88
N GLY A 132 1.59 6.93 -6.81
CA GLY A 132 1.68 7.89 -5.71
C GLY A 132 2.22 9.24 -6.15
N LEU A 133 3.19 9.28 -7.06
CA LEU A 133 3.68 10.51 -7.66
C LEU A 133 2.63 11.15 -8.58
N ILE A 134 2.03 10.39 -9.50
CA ILE A 134 1.02 10.91 -10.45
C ILE A 134 -0.17 11.50 -9.70
N PHE A 135 -0.78 10.73 -8.79
CA PHE A 135 -1.91 11.20 -8.01
C PHE A 135 -1.49 12.28 -7.00
N GLY A 136 -0.31 12.17 -6.39
CA GLY A 136 0.23 13.20 -5.51
C GLY A 136 0.29 14.58 -6.15
N PHE A 137 0.81 14.66 -7.38
CA PHE A 137 0.90 15.90 -8.14
C PHE A 137 -0.41 16.31 -8.81
N ALA A 138 -1.25 15.36 -9.24
CA ALA A 138 -2.50 15.66 -9.94
C ALA A 138 -3.63 16.09 -8.99
N THR A 139 -3.73 15.49 -7.80
CA THR A 139 -4.87 15.69 -6.90
C THR A 139 -4.96 17.12 -6.38
N GLN A 140 -3.84 17.78 -6.05
CA GLN A 140 -3.86 19.16 -5.54
C GLN A 140 -4.43 20.16 -6.57
N PRO A 141 -3.92 20.24 -7.82
CA PRO A 141 -4.52 21.05 -8.88
C PRO A 141 -5.98 20.70 -9.18
N MET A 142 -6.35 19.42 -9.16
CA MET A 142 -7.72 18.99 -9.43
C MET A 142 -8.71 19.51 -8.38
N ILE A 143 -8.31 19.50 -7.11
CA ILE A 143 -9.14 20.03 -6.03
C ILE A 143 -9.27 21.56 -6.16
N THR A 144 -8.16 22.28 -6.41
CA THR A 144 -8.16 23.75 -6.48
C THR A 144 -8.93 24.29 -7.70
N ASN A 145 -8.83 23.63 -8.86
CA ASN A 145 -9.42 24.15 -10.11
C ASN A 145 -10.85 23.64 -10.39
N ILE A 146 -11.24 22.47 -9.87
CA ILE A 146 -12.54 21.86 -10.19
C ILE A 146 -13.43 21.76 -8.96
N SER A 147 -13.02 20.94 -7.98
CA SER A 147 -13.65 20.72 -6.67
C SER A 147 -13.23 19.36 -6.13
N LEU A 148 -13.32 19.20 -4.81
CA LEU A 148 -13.09 17.93 -4.13
C LEU A 148 -13.96 16.78 -4.68
N GLY A 149 -15.27 17.01 -4.88
CA GLY A 149 -16.20 15.98 -5.35
C GLY A 149 -15.83 15.44 -6.73
N TRP A 150 -15.49 16.32 -7.67
CA TRP A 150 -15.04 15.91 -9.00
C TRP A 150 -13.65 15.28 -8.97
N ALA A 151 -12.73 15.73 -8.11
CA ALA A 151 -11.43 15.09 -7.93
C ALA A 151 -11.58 13.62 -7.47
N LEU A 152 -12.49 13.34 -6.54
CA LEU A 152 -12.79 11.98 -6.07
C LEU A 152 -13.41 11.12 -7.18
N ARG A 153 -14.34 11.68 -7.97
CA ARG A 153 -14.95 10.97 -9.10
C ARG A 153 -13.94 10.63 -10.19
N ILE A 154 -13.09 11.57 -10.57
CA ILE A 154 -12.07 11.33 -11.59
C ILE A 154 -11.09 10.26 -11.11
N THR A 155 -10.65 10.32 -9.85
CA THR A 155 -9.82 9.27 -9.25
C THR A 155 -10.52 7.92 -9.29
N GLY A 156 -11.80 7.86 -8.91
CA GLY A 156 -12.60 6.64 -8.99
C GLY A 156 -12.73 6.08 -10.41
N ILE A 157 -12.93 6.93 -11.43
CA ILE A 157 -13.02 6.54 -12.83
C ILE A 157 -11.67 6.00 -13.34
N VAL A 158 -10.57 6.70 -13.05
CA VAL A 158 -9.23 6.26 -13.46
C VAL A 158 -8.93 4.90 -12.85
N VAL A 159 -9.12 4.76 -11.54
CA VAL A 159 -8.92 3.51 -10.80
C VAL A 159 -9.82 2.39 -11.33
N PHE A 160 -11.07 2.69 -11.68
CA PHE A 160 -11.97 1.71 -12.28
C PHE A 160 -11.45 1.22 -13.63
N VAL A 161 -11.08 2.14 -14.53
CA VAL A 161 -10.61 1.78 -15.87
C VAL A 161 -9.31 0.99 -15.82
N THR A 162 -8.32 1.44 -15.04
CA THR A 162 -7.02 0.77 -14.94
C THR A 162 -7.16 -0.62 -14.34
N ASN A 163 -7.87 -0.76 -13.21
CA ASN A 163 -8.05 -2.06 -12.58
C ASN A 163 -8.93 -2.99 -13.43
N MET A 164 -9.96 -2.47 -14.09
CA MET A 164 -10.80 -3.30 -14.97
C MET A 164 -9.98 -3.86 -16.15
N VAL A 165 -9.16 -3.02 -16.80
CA VAL A 165 -8.25 -3.47 -17.85
C VAL A 165 -7.26 -4.51 -17.32
N ALA A 166 -6.67 -4.27 -16.13
CA ALA A 166 -5.77 -5.23 -15.51
C ALA A 166 -6.45 -6.58 -15.22
N VAL A 167 -7.68 -6.57 -14.72
CA VAL A 167 -8.46 -7.78 -14.41
C VAL A 167 -8.84 -8.55 -15.67
N LEU A 168 -9.18 -7.85 -16.76
CA LEU A 168 -9.48 -8.48 -18.06
C LEU A 168 -8.23 -9.11 -18.68
N LEU A 169 -7.08 -8.46 -18.55
CA LEU A 169 -5.79 -8.95 -19.06
C LEU A 169 -5.21 -10.08 -18.21
N ILE A 170 -5.55 -10.17 -16.91
CA ILE A 170 -5.11 -11.27 -16.05
C ILE A 170 -5.63 -12.60 -16.63
N ARG A 171 -4.66 -13.45 -17.01
CA ARG A 171 -4.88 -14.84 -17.43
C ARG A 171 -4.56 -15.80 -16.30
N ASP A 172 -5.35 -16.86 -16.22
CA ASP A 172 -5.18 -17.90 -15.22
C ASP A 172 -4.40 -19.12 -15.72
N ARG A 173 -3.50 -19.61 -14.86
CA ARG A 173 -2.90 -20.94 -14.98
C ARG A 173 -3.44 -21.92 -13.93
N ASN A 174 -4.44 -21.52 -13.14
CA ASN A 174 -5.03 -22.29 -12.05
C ASN A 174 -5.67 -23.63 -12.47
N ALA A 175 -5.84 -23.90 -13.77
CA ALA A 175 -6.18 -25.24 -14.25
C ALA A 175 -5.11 -26.31 -13.91
N ILE A 176 -3.85 -25.90 -13.67
CA ILE A 176 -2.69 -26.79 -13.55
C ILE A 176 -2.19 -26.94 -12.10
N VAL A 177 -2.21 -25.88 -11.28
CA VAL A 177 -1.44 -25.85 -10.01
C VAL A 177 -2.29 -26.13 -8.75
N ARG A 178 -3.62 -25.94 -8.77
CA ARG A 178 -4.59 -26.14 -7.66
C ARG A 178 -3.96 -26.14 -6.24
N PRO A 179 -3.29 -25.06 -5.79
CA PRO A 179 -2.73 -25.04 -4.45
C PRO A 179 -3.88 -25.09 -3.42
N PRO A 180 -3.72 -25.80 -2.29
CA PRO A 180 -4.74 -25.84 -1.24
C PRO A 180 -4.85 -24.45 -0.59
N GLN A 181 -5.74 -23.61 -1.11
CA GLN A 181 -6.07 -22.31 -0.53
C GLN A 181 -7.03 -22.52 0.65
N LEU A 182 -6.46 -22.71 1.85
CA LEU A 182 -7.17 -22.76 3.11
C LEU A 182 -7.28 -21.32 3.64
N GLY A 183 -8.46 -20.71 3.55
CA GLY A 183 -8.65 -19.32 3.99
C GLY A 183 -8.41 -19.13 5.49
N PHE A 184 -8.96 -20.01 6.33
CA PHE A 184 -8.76 -20.01 7.78
C PHE A 184 -8.01 -21.26 8.21
N ALA A 185 -6.68 -21.21 8.11
CA ALA A 185 -5.82 -22.30 8.53
C ALA A 185 -5.22 -21.99 9.92
N ILE A 186 -6.09 -21.82 10.92
CA ILE A 186 -5.73 -21.38 12.29
C ILE A 186 -4.68 -22.30 12.92
N TYR A 187 -4.59 -23.56 12.50
CA TYR A 187 -3.56 -24.49 12.94
C TYR A 187 -2.13 -24.04 12.58
N LEU A 188 -1.94 -23.26 11.50
CA LEU A 188 -0.63 -22.70 11.15
C LEU A 188 -0.15 -21.66 12.17
N LEU A 189 -1.05 -20.99 12.91
CA LEU A 189 -0.68 -20.08 13.99
C LEU A 189 0.02 -20.79 15.16
N ARG A 190 -0.01 -22.13 15.18
CA ARG A 190 0.70 -22.94 16.18
C ARG A 190 2.13 -23.26 15.76
N ARG A 191 2.53 -23.00 14.50
CA ARG A 191 3.90 -23.17 14.02
C ARG A 191 4.76 -21.99 14.43
N TYR A 192 5.92 -22.27 15.01
CA TYR A 192 6.86 -21.25 15.48
C TYR A 192 7.34 -20.34 14.35
N ASP A 193 7.64 -20.92 13.18
CA ASP A 193 8.09 -20.17 11.99
C ASP A 193 7.05 -19.14 11.50
N VAL A 194 5.76 -19.50 11.55
CA VAL A 194 4.64 -18.63 11.16
C VAL A 194 4.47 -17.50 12.18
N LEU A 195 4.60 -17.79 13.48
CA LEU A 195 4.57 -16.77 14.52
C LEU A 195 5.73 -15.78 14.39
N LEU A 196 6.94 -16.25 14.06
CA LEU A 196 8.08 -15.37 13.79
C LEU A 196 7.83 -14.48 12.57
N LEU A 197 7.33 -15.04 11.47
CA LEU A 197 7.01 -14.27 10.25
C LEU A 197 5.93 -13.22 10.51
N LEU A 198 4.87 -13.57 11.24
CA LEU A 198 3.81 -12.64 11.62
C LEU A 198 4.30 -11.54 12.56
N SER A 199 5.15 -11.90 13.54
CA SER A 199 5.74 -10.94 14.48
C SER A 199 6.67 -9.95 13.76
N TRP A 200 7.52 -10.45 12.87
CA TRP A 200 8.36 -9.61 12.00
C TRP A 200 7.51 -8.69 11.13
N GLY A 201 6.47 -9.23 10.47
CA GLY A 201 5.56 -8.44 9.66
C GLY A 201 4.88 -7.33 10.44
N PHE A 202 4.40 -7.62 11.66
CA PHE A 202 3.79 -6.62 12.54
C PHE A 202 4.76 -5.49 12.91
N ILE A 203 6.00 -5.82 13.33
CA ILE A 203 7.01 -4.83 13.71
C ILE A 203 7.41 -3.96 12.51
N VAL A 204 7.64 -4.58 11.35
CA VAL A 204 8.00 -3.86 10.13
C VAL A 204 6.87 -2.93 9.69
N MET A 205 5.62 -3.37 9.80
CA MET A 205 4.48 -2.55 9.38
C MET A 205 4.22 -1.36 10.31
N LEU A 206 4.44 -1.55 11.61
CA LEU A 206 4.41 -0.45 12.57
C LEU A 206 5.48 0.58 12.22
N GLY A 207 6.73 0.14 12.00
CA GLY A 207 7.83 1.02 11.58
C GLY A 207 7.55 1.73 10.25
N TYR A 208 6.97 1.02 9.27
CA TYR A 208 6.58 1.57 7.97
C TYR A 208 5.62 2.76 8.13
N MET A 209 4.54 2.57 8.89
CA MET A 209 3.54 3.63 9.10
C MET A 209 4.14 4.81 9.87
N THR A 210 4.91 4.56 10.93
CA THR A 210 5.58 5.62 11.69
C THR A 210 6.50 6.45 10.80
N LEU A 211 7.31 5.81 9.95
CA LEU A 211 8.25 6.51 9.07
C LEU A 211 7.52 7.31 7.99
N LEU A 212 6.49 6.72 7.37
CA LEU A 212 5.74 7.35 6.29
C LEU A 212 5.03 8.65 6.73
N TYR A 213 4.48 8.69 7.94
CA TYR A 213 3.81 9.88 8.46
C TYR A 213 4.76 10.86 9.18
N SER A 214 5.68 10.35 10.01
CA SER A 214 6.49 11.23 10.87
C SER A 214 7.63 11.93 10.13
N LEU A 215 8.07 11.44 8.97
CA LEU A 215 9.22 12.00 8.26
C LEU A 215 8.98 13.43 7.78
N SER A 216 7.78 13.70 7.23
CA SER A 216 7.41 15.06 6.79
C SER A 216 7.20 16.01 7.97
N ASP A 217 6.59 15.53 9.05
CA ASP A 217 6.37 16.32 10.27
C ASP A 217 7.69 16.65 10.97
N PHE A 218 8.62 15.70 11.02
CA PHE A 218 9.97 15.90 11.53
C PHE A 218 10.73 16.95 10.72
N ALA A 219 10.63 16.92 9.39
CA ALA A 219 11.26 17.92 8.54
C ALA A 219 10.76 19.34 8.86
N LEU A 220 9.45 19.49 9.12
CA LEU A 220 8.87 20.77 9.53
C LEU A 220 9.32 21.19 10.94
N SER A 221 9.45 20.25 11.88
CA SER A 221 9.83 20.56 13.26
C SER A 221 11.28 21.03 13.39
N ILE A 222 12.17 20.55 12.52
CA ILE A 222 13.56 21.04 12.43
C ILE A 222 13.70 22.35 11.61
N GLY A 223 12.58 22.93 11.16
CA GLY A 223 12.55 24.24 10.50
C GLY A 223 12.71 24.20 8.98
N LEU A 224 12.61 23.03 8.32
CA LEU A 224 12.62 22.97 6.85
C LEU A 224 11.32 23.52 6.26
N SER A 225 11.39 23.95 5.00
CA SER A 225 10.22 24.48 4.30
C SER A 225 9.18 23.38 4.01
N ARG A 226 7.92 23.79 3.85
CA ARG A 226 6.84 22.89 3.40
C ARG A 226 7.13 22.24 2.05
N SER A 227 7.83 22.94 1.15
CA SER A 227 8.24 22.36 -0.14
C SER A 227 9.33 21.30 0.03
N GLN A 228 10.27 21.48 0.96
CA GLN A 228 11.29 20.48 1.28
C GLN A 228 10.66 19.25 1.93
N ALA A 229 9.75 19.41 2.90
CA ALA A 229 9.05 18.30 3.53
C ALA A 229 8.24 17.46 2.52
N SER A 230 7.50 18.11 1.61
CA SER A 230 6.79 17.42 0.52
C SER A 230 7.75 16.68 -0.42
N SER A 231 8.90 17.30 -0.75
CA SER A 231 9.92 16.67 -1.59
C SER A 231 10.52 15.41 -0.94
N LEU A 232 10.65 15.35 0.39
CA LEU A 232 11.12 14.14 1.09
C LEU A 232 10.19 12.95 0.88
N THR A 233 8.87 13.18 0.89
CA THR A 233 7.88 12.15 0.57
C THR A 233 7.99 11.71 -0.89
N ALA A 234 8.24 12.65 -1.81
CA ALA A 234 8.49 12.33 -3.22
C ALA A 234 9.76 11.47 -3.39
N PHE A 235 10.85 11.79 -2.68
CA PHE A 235 12.07 10.98 -2.68
C PHE A 235 11.85 9.60 -2.06
N LEU A 236 11.03 9.49 -1.02
CA LEU A 236 10.66 8.19 -0.45
C LEU A 236 9.92 7.34 -1.47
N ASN A 237 8.96 7.91 -2.21
CA ASN A 237 8.26 7.23 -3.30
C ASN A 237 9.16 6.90 -4.50
N LEU A 238 10.19 7.73 -4.76
CA LEU A 238 11.23 7.41 -5.75
C LEU A 238 12.05 6.20 -5.29
N GLY A 239 12.40 6.16 -4.01
CA GLY A 239 13.07 5.05 -3.36
C GLY A 239 12.27 3.76 -3.47
N THR A 240 10.96 3.79 -3.22
CA THR A 240 10.09 2.60 -3.38
C THR A 240 10.02 2.14 -4.83
N LEU A 241 9.94 3.08 -5.79
CA LEU A 241 9.89 2.78 -7.22
C LEU A 241 11.14 2.01 -7.69
N ILE A 242 12.34 2.48 -7.32
CA ILE A 242 13.61 1.89 -7.76
C ILE A 242 14.00 0.71 -6.88
N GLY A 243 13.82 0.84 -5.57
CA GLY A 243 14.25 -0.12 -4.57
C GLY A 243 13.48 -1.44 -4.66
N ARG A 244 12.16 -1.40 -4.93
CA ARG A 244 11.34 -2.61 -5.01
C ARG A 244 11.91 -3.59 -6.06
N PRO A 245 12.05 -3.27 -7.36
CA PRO A 245 12.61 -4.22 -8.34
C PRO A 245 14.03 -4.70 -8.00
N VAL A 246 14.90 -3.81 -7.50
CA VAL A 246 16.30 -4.12 -7.17
C VAL A 246 16.38 -5.11 -5.99
N ILE A 247 15.64 -4.86 -4.92
CA ILE A 247 15.60 -5.75 -3.75
C ILE A 247 14.93 -7.08 -4.11
N GLY A 248 13.91 -7.07 -4.99
CA GLY A 248 13.33 -8.29 -5.53
C GLY A 248 14.34 -9.17 -6.23
N LEU A 249 15.12 -8.59 -7.14
CA LEU A 249 16.21 -9.28 -7.82
C LEU A 249 17.26 -9.82 -6.84
N ALA A 250 17.67 -9.02 -5.86
CA ALA A 250 18.63 -9.43 -4.84
C ALA A 250 18.09 -10.57 -3.98
N SER A 251 16.82 -10.52 -3.59
CA SER A 251 16.19 -11.52 -2.72
C SER A 251 16.06 -12.89 -3.38
N ASP A 252 15.85 -12.91 -4.70
CA ASP A 252 15.82 -14.14 -5.49
C ASP A 252 17.24 -14.74 -5.65
N ARG A 253 18.32 -14.01 -5.36
CA ARG A 253 19.72 -14.49 -5.47
C ARG A 253 20.39 -14.81 -4.13
N PHE A 254 20.15 -14.00 -3.10
CA PHE A 254 20.85 -14.07 -1.81
C PHE A 254 20.05 -14.75 -0.69
N GLY A 255 18.86 -15.27 -0.99
CA GLY A 255 17.95 -15.82 0.00
C GLY A 255 16.99 -14.75 0.54
N ARG A 256 15.70 -15.09 0.59
CA ARG A 256 14.63 -14.13 0.90
C ARG A 256 14.61 -13.72 2.37
N ILE A 257 14.84 -14.68 3.28
CA ILE A 257 14.85 -14.47 4.73
C ILE A 257 16.06 -13.63 5.12
N ASP A 258 17.26 -14.02 4.69
CA ASP A 258 18.51 -13.35 5.04
C ASP A 258 18.51 -11.90 4.55
N LEU A 259 18.11 -11.67 3.28
CA LEU A 259 18.03 -10.31 2.76
C LEU A 259 16.99 -9.47 3.51
N ALA A 260 15.82 -10.03 3.82
CA ALA A 260 14.81 -9.32 4.58
C ALA A 260 15.30 -8.95 5.99
N ALA A 261 16.02 -9.84 6.67
CA ALA A 261 16.61 -9.58 7.97
C ALA A 261 17.68 -8.48 7.91
N TRP A 262 18.64 -8.57 6.98
CA TRP A 262 19.70 -7.58 6.82
C TRP A 262 19.18 -6.21 6.43
N LEU A 263 18.22 -6.12 5.51
CA LEU A 263 17.62 -4.86 5.12
C LEU A 263 16.81 -4.25 6.26
N THR A 264 16.04 -5.06 7.00
CA THR A 264 15.29 -4.57 8.17
C THR A 264 16.23 -4.01 9.23
N LEU A 265 17.35 -4.71 9.51
CA LEU A 265 18.37 -4.26 10.45
C LEU A 265 19.06 -2.97 9.97
N ALA A 266 19.41 -2.88 8.68
CA ALA A 266 20.00 -1.68 8.10
C ALA A 266 19.06 -0.48 8.16
N CYS A 267 17.75 -0.69 8.00
CA CYS A 267 16.73 0.35 8.18
C CYS A 267 16.65 0.80 9.64
N GLY A 268 16.62 -0.14 10.59
CA GLY A 268 16.66 0.18 12.01
C GLY A 268 17.87 1.03 12.38
N LEU A 269 19.06 0.65 11.93
CA LEU A 269 20.29 1.40 12.18
C LEU A 269 20.27 2.78 11.50
N SER A 270 19.77 2.89 10.26
CA SER A 270 19.74 4.18 9.56
C SER A 270 18.80 5.19 10.23
N ILE A 271 17.75 4.74 10.93
CA ILE A 271 16.90 5.62 11.74
C ILE A 271 17.73 6.26 12.87
N PHE A 272 18.49 5.46 13.63
CA PHE A 272 19.31 5.97 14.74
C PHE A 272 20.52 6.78 14.27
N CYS A 273 21.18 6.36 13.19
CA CYS A 273 22.41 6.98 12.72
C CYS A 273 22.18 8.19 11.83
N ILE A 274 21.07 8.24 11.09
CA ILE A 274 20.82 9.30 10.10
C ILE A 274 19.61 10.12 10.53
N TRP A 275 18.43 9.52 10.70
CA TRP A 275 17.21 10.30 10.89
C TRP A 275 17.20 11.11 12.19
N ILE A 276 17.43 10.48 13.34
CA ILE A 276 17.43 11.16 14.65
C ILE A 276 18.42 12.34 14.74
N PRO A 277 19.70 12.19 14.31
CA PRO A 277 20.66 13.30 14.36
C PRO A 277 20.55 14.29 13.19
N SER A 278 19.68 14.06 12.20
CA SER A 278 19.60 14.92 11.02
C SER A 278 18.96 16.27 11.33
N VAL A 279 19.75 17.33 11.16
CA VAL A 279 19.29 18.73 11.25
C VAL A 279 19.29 19.46 9.89
N THR A 280 19.66 18.76 8.81
CA THR A 280 19.78 19.34 7.47
C THR A 280 19.04 18.53 6.42
N TYR A 281 18.68 19.18 5.31
CA TYR A 281 17.88 18.57 4.23
C TYR A 281 18.60 17.42 3.51
N GLY A 282 19.90 17.53 3.26
CA GLY A 282 20.66 16.52 2.48
C GLY A 282 20.62 15.11 3.07
N PRO A 283 21.00 14.91 4.35
CA PRO A 283 20.92 13.61 5.02
C PRO A 283 19.50 13.03 5.04
N LEU A 284 18.47 13.88 5.20
CA LEU A 284 17.09 13.45 5.14
C LEU A 284 16.69 12.97 3.74
N VAL A 285 17.13 13.63 2.67
CA VAL A 285 16.88 13.16 1.29
C VAL A 285 17.51 11.78 1.06
N PHE A 286 18.77 11.60 1.48
CA PHE A 286 19.43 10.29 1.39
C PHE A 286 18.68 9.23 2.19
N PHE A 287 18.30 9.55 3.43
CA PHE A 287 17.51 8.67 4.28
C PHE A 287 16.16 8.30 3.65
N SER A 288 15.43 9.26 3.08
CA SER A 288 14.15 9.02 2.39
C SER A 288 14.30 8.03 1.24
N LEU A 289 15.35 8.18 0.41
CA LEU A 289 15.60 7.29 -0.71
C LEU A 289 15.91 5.86 -0.25
N VAL A 290 16.81 5.73 0.72
CA VAL A 290 17.25 4.42 1.24
C VAL A 290 16.13 3.72 2.01
N SER A 291 15.45 4.44 2.90
CA SER A 291 14.29 3.91 3.65
C SER A 291 13.15 3.56 2.72
N GLY A 292 12.83 4.38 1.72
CA GLY A 292 11.82 4.08 0.70
C GLY A 292 12.11 2.77 -0.04
N ALA A 293 13.37 2.53 -0.41
CA ALA A 293 13.78 1.27 -1.02
C ALA A 293 13.55 0.09 -0.06
N ILE A 294 14.07 0.18 1.17
CA ILE A 294 14.03 -0.91 2.14
C ILE A 294 12.62 -1.23 2.63
N LEU A 295 11.79 -0.21 2.88
CA LEU A 295 10.41 -0.36 3.33
C LEU A 295 9.54 -1.16 2.35
N GLY A 296 9.88 -1.14 1.06
CA GLY A 296 9.24 -1.97 0.04
C GLY A 296 9.49 -3.48 0.18
N THR A 297 10.50 -3.89 0.96
CA THR A 297 10.90 -5.29 1.12
C THR A 297 9.76 -6.17 1.64
N PHE A 298 9.02 -5.69 2.64
CA PHE A 298 7.92 -6.45 3.26
C PHE A 298 6.88 -6.91 2.23
N TRP A 299 6.37 -5.98 1.43
CA TRP A 299 5.33 -6.27 0.44
C TRP A 299 5.78 -7.26 -0.65
N MET A 300 7.08 -7.30 -0.91
CA MET A 300 7.65 -8.14 -1.94
C MET A 300 7.98 -9.55 -1.45
N THR A 301 8.45 -9.66 -0.20
CA THR A 301 8.91 -10.92 0.37
C THR A 301 7.81 -11.65 1.11
N ILE A 302 6.75 -10.99 1.59
CA ILE A 302 5.71 -11.64 2.41
C ILE A 302 4.97 -12.76 1.68
N ALA A 303 4.62 -12.57 0.41
CA ALA A 303 3.95 -13.59 -0.39
C ALA A 303 4.83 -14.83 -0.65
N PRO A 304 6.09 -14.69 -1.11
CA PRO A 304 6.97 -15.85 -1.28
C PRO A 304 7.42 -16.46 0.05
N LEU A 305 7.67 -15.69 1.10
CA LEU A 305 8.03 -16.20 2.43
C LEU A 305 6.90 -17.04 3.04
N SER A 306 5.64 -16.58 2.92
CA SER A 306 4.47 -17.34 3.35
C SER A 306 4.25 -18.65 2.58
N ALA A 307 4.90 -18.81 1.42
CA ALA A 307 4.87 -20.06 0.65
C ALA A 307 6.03 -21.00 0.99
N GLU A 308 7.13 -20.48 1.56
CA GLU A 308 8.29 -21.26 1.98
C GLU A 308 8.16 -21.78 3.42
N VAL A 309 7.51 -21.02 4.29
CA VAL A 309 7.21 -21.38 5.69
C VAL A 309 5.99 -22.28 5.77
#